data_AF-A0A3C0GT45-F1
#
_entry.id   AF-A0A3C0GT45-F1
#
_cell.length_a   1.000
_cell.length_b   1.000
_cell.length_c   1.000
_cell.angle_alpha   90.00
_cell.angle_beta   90.00
_cell.angle_gamma   90.00
#
_symmetry.space_group_name_H-M   'P 1'
#
loop_
_entity.id
_entity.type
_entity.pdbx_description
1 polymer ?
#
loop_
_entity_poly.entity_id
_entity_poly.type
_entity_poly.pdbx_seq_one_letter_code
_entity_poly.pdbx_strand_id
1 'polypeptide(L)'
;MSSVHNRVLSPTELDAFGNELDAVRARQLATLGAADARYIRRVVAGVRWTGVAGRALLFLGAFVHSVLIPAWIAGVVLLALSKILENMELAHNVIHGQYDWMGDPQLQGSTYEWDIVGTADNWRKTHNFRHHTYTNVRGLDDDIGYGLLRIFPEQRWRPFYLTQPVVAVVFALLFEWGIAIQDLRLGRWFAGKITFRQLLA
;
A
#
# COMPACT_ATOMS: atom_id res chain seq x y z
N MET A 1 -22.08 21.24 24.46
CA MET A 1 -21.78 19.92 23.87
C MET A 1 -23.05 19.41 23.22
N SER A 2 -23.06 19.23 21.90
CA SER A 2 -24.22 18.65 21.22
C SER A 2 -24.40 17.22 21.72
N SER A 3 -25.56 16.93 22.31
CA SER A 3 -25.97 15.56 22.62
C SER A 3 -25.95 14.76 21.31
N VAL A 4 -25.01 13.84 21.16
CA VAL A 4 -25.01 12.91 20.02
C VAL A 4 -26.14 11.93 20.26
N HIS A 5 -27.27 12.15 19.59
CA HIS A 5 -28.42 11.26 19.65
C HIS A 5 -28.18 10.04 18.76
N ASN A 6 -27.44 9.07 19.28
CA ASN A 6 -27.33 7.76 18.65
C ASN A 6 -28.65 6.99 18.87
N ARG A 7 -29.35 6.71 17.77
CA ARG A 7 -30.58 5.89 17.73
C ARG A 7 -30.34 4.69 16.84
N VAL A 8 -30.88 3.53 17.23
CA VAL A 8 -30.92 2.33 16.38
C VAL A 8 -31.87 2.59 15.20
N LEU A 9 -31.37 2.38 13.97
CA LEU A 9 -32.17 2.49 12.76
C LEU A 9 -33.24 1.39 12.71
N SER A 10 -34.44 1.72 12.25
CA SER A 10 -35.46 0.72 11.95
C SER A 10 -35.08 -0.12 10.71
N PRO A 11 -35.67 -1.31 10.51
CA PRO A 11 -35.41 -2.12 9.32
C PRO A 11 -35.59 -1.34 8.01
N THR A 12 -36.67 -0.56 7.90
CA THR A 12 -36.95 0.25 6.71
C THR A 12 -35.89 1.33 6.45
N GLU A 13 -35.35 1.94 7.52
CA GLU A 13 -34.28 2.95 7.40
C GLU A 13 -32.94 2.31 7.02
N LEU A 14 -32.66 1.12 7.54
CA LEU A 14 -31.49 0.33 7.13
C LEU A 14 -31.58 -0.06 5.66
N ASP A 15 -32.74 -0.53 5.20
CA ASP A 15 -32.96 -0.88 3.80
C ASP A 15 -32.84 0.34 2.89
N ALA A 16 -33.43 1.49 3.29
CA ALA A 16 -33.30 2.75 2.56
C ALA A 16 -31.83 3.18 2.44
N PHE A 17 -31.07 3.13 3.54
CA PHE A 17 -29.65 3.44 3.54
C PHE A 17 -28.83 2.48 2.65
N GLY A 18 -29.13 1.18 2.68
CA GLY A 18 -28.51 0.20 1.79
C GLY A 18 -28.76 0.52 0.32
N ASN A 19 -30.01 0.83 -0.03
CA ASN A 19 -30.39 1.22 -1.39
C ASN A 19 -29.67 2.51 -1.85
N GLU A 20 -29.46 3.47 -0.96
CA GLU A 20 -28.70 4.69 -1.26
C GLU A 20 -27.23 4.38 -1.55
N LEU A 21 -26.60 3.49 -0.78
CA LEU A 21 -25.23 3.04 -1.01
C LEU A 21 -25.09 2.29 -2.34
N ASP A 22 -26.02 1.39 -2.64
CA ASP A 22 -26.06 0.66 -3.90
C ASP A 22 -26.28 1.60 -5.09
N ALA A 23 -27.13 2.63 -4.94
CA ALA A 23 -27.31 3.65 -5.96
C ALA A 23 -26.04 4.47 -6.19
N VAL A 24 -25.27 4.80 -5.14
CA VAL A 24 -23.95 5.45 -5.29
C VAL A 24 -23.00 4.53 -6.04
N ARG A 25 -22.91 3.25 -5.64
CA ARG A 25 -22.06 2.26 -6.30
C ARG A 25 -22.41 2.12 -7.78
N ALA A 26 -23.69 1.98 -8.11
CA ALA A 26 -24.17 1.84 -9.48
C ALA A 26 -23.80 3.06 -10.33
N ARG A 27 -23.98 4.28 -9.79
CA ARG A 27 -23.58 5.52 -10.50
C ARG A 27 -22.09 5.56 -10.79
N GLN A 28 -21.23 5.18 -9.84
CA GLN A 28 -19.78 5.20 -10.04
C GLN A 28 -19.30 4.06 -10.95
N LEU A 29 -19.84 2.85 -10.83
CA LEU A 29 -19.49 1.76 -11.75
C LEU A 29 -19.88 2.09 -13.20
N ALA A 30 -20.96 2.84 -13.40
CA ALA A 30 -21.39 3.29 -14.73
C ALA A 30 -20.45 4.34 -15.35
N THR A 31 -19.56 5.00 -14.59
CA THR A 31 -18.57 5.92 -15.16
C THR A 31 -17.31 5.23 -15.65
N LEU A 32 -17.04 4.00 -15.20
CA LEU A 32 -15.87 3.24 -15.59
C LEU A 32 -15.89 2.94 -17.08
N GLY A 33 -14.75 3.13 -17.75
CA GLY A 33 -14.63 2.72 -19.13
C GLY A 33 -13.31 3.07 -19.80
N ALA A 34 -13.40 3.43 -21.08
CA ALA A 34 -12.22 3.57 -21.92
C ALA A 34 -11.27 4.69 -21.46
N ALA A 35 -11.76 5.69 -20.71
CA ALA A 35 -10.91 6.74 -20.15
C ALA A 35 -9.98 6.18 -19.07
N ASP A 36 -10.52 5.44 -18.10
CA ASP A 36 -9.77 4.79 -17.02
C ASP A 36 -8.80 3.74 -17.57
N ALA A 37 -9.26 2.92 -18.51
CA ALA A 37 -8.42 1.93 -19.17
C ALA A 37 -7.24 2.57 -19.93
N ARG A 38 -7.45 3.72 -20.58
CA ARG A 38 -6.34 4.48 -21.21
C ARG A 38 -5.42 5.09 -20.17
N TYR A 39 -5.97 5.59 -19.07
CA TYR A 39 -5.20 6.19 -17.99
C TYR A 39 -4.21 5.18 -17.40
N ILE A 40 -4.69 4.03 -16.93
CA ILE A 40 -3.81 3.03 -16.30
C ILE A 40 -2.77 2.49 -17.28
N ARG A 41 -3.14 2.27 -18.54
CA ARG A 41 -2.18 1.85 -19.59
C ARG A 41 -1.10 2.90 -19.85
N ARG A 42 -1.43 4.19 -19.74
CA ARG A 42 -0.43 5.28 -19.81
C ARG A 42 0.47 5.29 -18.57
N VAL A 43 -0.06 5.01 -17.38
CA VAL A 43 0.76 4.86 -16.17
C VAL A 43 1.73 3.68 -16.33
N VAL A 44 1.25 2.51 -16.78
CA VAL A 44 2.11 1.35 -17.09
C VAL A 44 3.22 1.71 -18.06
N ALA A 45 2.88 2.39 -19.17
CA ALA A 45 3.87 2.85 -20.13
C ALA A 45 4.86 3.85 -19.51
N GLY A 46 4.37 4.80 -18.71
CA GLY A 46 5.17 5.79 -18.00
C GLY A 46 6.20 5.14 -17.07
N VAL A 47 5.77 4.20 -16.24
CA VAL A 47 6.65 3.40 -15.37
C VAL A 47 7.74 2.71 -16.19
N ARG A 48 7.36 1.97 -17.25
CA ARG A 48 8.33 1.22 -18.07
C ARG A 48 9.34 2.15 -18.76
N TRP A 49 8.86 3.20 -19.42
CA TRP A 49 9.73 4.08 -20.22
C TRP A 49 10.61 4.98 -19.35
N THR A 50 10.11 5.52 -18.24
CA THR A 50 10.94 6.28 -17.30
C THR A 50 11.97 5.37 -16.62
N GLY A 51 11.60 4.14 -16.29
CA GLY A 51 12.52 3.13 -15.75
C GLY A 51 13.65 2.78 -16.71
N VAL A 52 13.35 2.54 -17.99
CA VAL A 52 14.36 2.25 -19.02
C VAL A 52 15.24 3.47 -19.29
N ALA A 53 14.64 4.64 -19.51
CA ALA A 53 15.38 5.87 -19.80
C ALA A 53 16.29 6.28 -18.63
N GLY A 54 15.81 6.16 -17.40
CA GLY A 54 16.59 6.44 -16.20
C GLY A 54 17.84 5.56 -16.11
N ARG A 55 17.70 4.25 -16.33
CA ARG A 55 18.86 3.32 -16.38
C ARG A 55 19.81 3.66 -17.51
N ALA A 56 19.29 3.92 -18.71
CA ALA A 56 20.12 4.29 -19.87
C ALA A 56 20.94 5.56 -19.60
N LEU A 57 20.36 6.58 -18.95
CA LEU A 57 21.07 7.80 -18.57
C LEU A 57 22.14 7.56 -17.52
N LEU A 58 21.89 6.69 -16.52
CA LEU A 58 22.92 6.30 -15.56
C LEU A 58 24.10 5.59 -16.24
N PHE A 59 23.81 4.65 -17.15
CA PHE A 59 24.84 3.99 -17.95
C PHE A 59 25.60 5.00 -18.81
N LEU A 60 24.91 5.91 -19.50
CA LEU A 60 25.55 6.96 -20.30
C LEU A 60 26.49 7.82 -19.45
N GLY A 61 26.03 8.30 -18.29
CA GLY A 61 26.84 9.11 -17.39
C GLY A 61 28.06 8.35 -16.88
N ALA A 62 27.93 7.06 -16.60
CA ALA A 62 29.03 6.21 -16.13
C ALA A 62 30.13 6.00 -17.19
N PHE A 63 29.78 5.95 -18.48
CA PHE A 63 30.74 5.71 -19.56
C PHE A 63 31.18 6.96 -20.32
N VAL A 64 30.41 8.06 -20.25
CA VAL A 64 30.69 9.33 -20.91
C VAL A 64 30.83 10.44 -19.87
N HIS A 65 32.04 10.58 -19.35
CA HIS A 65 32.35 11.46 -18.22
C HIS A 65 31.98 12.94 -18.45
N SER A 66 31.97 13.41 -19.70
CA SER A 66 31.57 14.79 -20.03
C SER A 66 30.11 15.11 -19.74
N VAL A 67 29.24 14.09 -19.64
CA VAL A 67 27.82 14.25 -19.29
C VAL A 67 27.46 13.57 -17.97
N LEU A 68 28.46 13.12 -17.19
CA LEU A 68 28.25 12.34 -15.96
C LEU A 68 27.24 12.98 -15.02
N ILE A 69 27.48 14.23 -14.60
CA ILE A 69 26.62 14.92 -13.62
C ILE A 69 25.18 15.10 -14.14
N PRO A 70 24.93 15.72 -15.31
CA PRO A 70 23.57 15.92 -15.78
C PRO A 70 22.85 14.60 -16.11
N ALA A 71 23.54 13.61 -16.70
CA ALA A 71 22.94 12.31 -17.00
C ALA A 71 22.64 11.51 -15.71
N TRP A 72 23.50 11.59 -14.70
CA TRP A 72 23.26 10.98 -13.40
C TRP A 72 22.03 11.59 -12.71
N ILE A 73 21.94 12.92 -12.62
CA ILE A 73 20.79 13.60 -12.00
C ILE A 73 19.49 13.22 -12.73
N ALA A 74 19.46 13.36 -14.05
CA ALA A 74 18.27 13.02 -14.83
C ALA A 74 17.91 11.52 -14.72
N GLY A 75 18.91 10.65 -14.71
CA GLY A 75 18.74 9.21 -14.52
C GLY A 75 18.11 8.86 -13.18
N VAL A 76 18.62 9.42 -12.08
CA VAL A 76 18.07 9.24 -10.73
C VAL A 76 16.64 9.76 -10.64
N VAL A 77 16.36 10.95 -11.18
CA VAL A 77 15.01 11.54 -11.17
C VAL A 77 14.01 10.66 -11.92
N LEU A 78 14.35 10.18 -13.12
CA LEU A 78 13.47 9.31 -13.89
C LEU A 78 13.22 7.96 -13.18
N LEU A 79 14.25 7.39 -12.54
CA LEU A 79 14.09 6.18 -11.74
C LEU A 79 13.21 6.40 -10.52
N ALA A 80 13.37 7.53 -9.82
CA ALA A 80 12.53 7.89 -8.69
C ALA A 80 11.06 8.04 -9.12
N LEU A 81 10.80 8.75 -10.22
CA LEU A 81 9.46 8.88 -10.79
C LEU A 81 8.87 7.52 -11.19
N SER A 82 9.66 6.68 -11.88
CA SER A 82 9.29 5.32 -12.23
C SER A 82 8.85 4.52 -11.01
N LYS A 83 9.62 4.57 -9.92
CA LYS A 83 9.34 3.81 -8.70
C LYS A 83 8.14 4.36 -7.93
N ILE A 84 7.98 5.67 -7.85
CA ILE A 84 6.82 6.28 -7.18
C ILE A 84 5.52 5.92 -7.90
N LEU A 85 5.50 6.03 -9.23
CA LEU A 85 4.34 5.67 -10.04
C LEU A 85 4.07 4.16 -10.00
N GLU A 86 5.10 3.33 -10.02
CA GLU A 86 4.95 1.88 -9.87
C GLU A 86 4.32 1.54 -8.52
N ASN A 87 4.85 2.10 -7.42
CA ASN A 87 4.38 1.77 -6.08
C ASN A 87 2.94 2.18 -5.81
N MET A 88 2.62 3.47 -5.91
CA MET A 88 1.37 3.99 -5.36
C MET A 88 0.27 4.18 -6.40
N GLU A 89 0.62 4.41 -7.67
CA GLU A 89 -0.37 4.69 -8.71
C GLU A 89 -0.75 3.45 -9.52
N LEU A 90 0.23 2.58 -9.81
CA LEU A 90 0.01 1.35 -10.57
C LEU A 90 -0.24 0.16 -9.64
N ALA A 91 0.80 -0.32 -8.96
CA ALA A 91 0.81 -1.63 -8.33
C ALA A 91 -0.12 -1.71 -7.13
N HIS A 92 -0.10 -0.72 -6.23
CA HIS A 92 -1.04 -0.62 -5.12
C HIS A 92 -2.49 -0.66 -5.59
N ASN A 93 -2.86 0.18 -6.56
CA ASN A 93 -4.22 0.23 -7.08
C ASN A 93 -4.63 -1.09 -7.75
N VAL A 94 -3.73 -1.69 -8.54
CA VAL A 94 -3.99 -2.98 -9.19
C VAL A 94 -4.14 -4.10 -8.18
N ILE A 95 -3.23 -4.23 -7.20
CA ILE A 95 -3.30 -5.32 -6.21
C ILE A 95 -4.52 -5.20 -5.29
N HIS A 96 -5.10 -4.00 -5.15
CA HIS A 96 -6.41 -3.78 -4.53
C HIS A 96 -7.61 -4.15 -5.40
N GLY A 97 -7.38 -4.55 -6.65
CA GLY A 97 -8.42 -4.96 -7.60
C GLY A 97 -9.13 -3.79 -8.29
N GLN A 98 -8.58 -2.58 -8.23
CA GLN A 98 -9.23 -1.37 -8.79
C GLN A 98 -9.52 -1.49 -10.30
N TYR A 99 -8.74 -2.29 -11.02
CA TYR A 99 -8.84 -2.46 -12.47
C TYR A 99 -9.35 -3.84 -12.91
N ASP A 100 -9.78 -4.71 -11.98
CA ASP A 100 -10.22 -6.08 -12.28
C ASP A 100 -11.42 -6.13 -13.24
N TRP A 101 -12.27 -5.10 -13.22
CA TRP A 101 -13.41 -4.95 -14.14
C TRP A 101 -12.99 -4.91 -15.62
N MET A 102 -11.72 -4.58 -15.92
CA MET A 102 -11.19 -4.57 -17.27
C MET A 102 -10.97 -5.98 -17.84
N GLY A 103 -10.87 -7.00 -16.98
CA GLY A 103 -10.51 -8.37 -17.39
C GLY A 103 -9.13 -8.47 -18.05
N ASP A 104 -8.24 -7.49 -17.83
CA ASP A 104 -6.90 -7.45 -18.39
C ASP A 104 -5.96 -8.29 -17.52
N PRO A 105 -5.40 -9.41 -18.02
CA PRO A 105 -4.61 -10.32 -17.21
C PRO A 105 -3.31 -9.69 -16.66
N GLN A 106 -2.85 -8.58 -17.23
CA GLN A 106 -1.68 -7.85 -16.72
C GLN A 106 -2.03 -6.92 -15.55
N LEU A 107 -3.32 -6.67 -15.29
CA LEU A 107 -3.82 -5.74 -14.28
C LEU A 107 -4.81 -6.41 -13.32
N GLN A 108 -4.70 -7.73 -13.16
CA GLN A 108 -5.58 -8.52 -12.31
C GLN A 108 -5.01 -8.59 -10.88
N GLY A 109 -5.70 -7.99 -9.91
CA GLY A 109 -5.18 -7.83 -8.54
C GLY A 109 -4.84 -9.13 -7.82
N SER A 110 -5.58 -10.20 -8.10
CA SER A 110 -5.35 -11.53 -7.53
C SER A 110 -4.06 -12.20 -7.99
N THR A 111 -3.51 -11.82 -9.14
CA THR A 111 -2.30 -12.41 -9.73
C THR A 111 -1.18 -11.40 -9.97
N TYR A 112 -1.44 -10.12 -9.71
CA TYR A 112 -0.46 -9.06 -9.90
C TYR A 112 0.66 -9.18 -8.85
N GLU A 113 1.91 -9.18 -9.31
CA GLU A 113 3.09 -9.10 -8.47
C GLU A 113 3.58 -7.66 -8.41
N TRP A 114 3.67 -7.13 -7.21
CA TRP A 114 4.16 -5.79 -6.93
C TRP A 114 5.68 -5.82 -6.72
N ASP A 115 6.42 -4.97 -7.43
CA ASP A 115 7.87 -4.81 -7.30
C ASP A 115 8.27 -4.09 -5.98
N ILE A 116 8.03 -4.75 -4.85
CA ILE A 116 8.47 -4.34 -3.51
C ILE A 116 9.22 -5.47 -2.82
N VAL A 117 9.80 -5.18 -1.65
CA VAL A 117 10.58 -6.16 -0.88
C VAL A 117 9.73 -7.33 -0.36
N GLY A 118 8.41 -7.14 -0.15
CA GLY A 118 7.47 -8.18 0.27
C GLY A 118 6.82 -8.91 -0.90
N THR A 119 6.25 -10.09 -0.65
CA THR A 119 5.46 -10.81 -1.67
C THR A 119 4.06 -10.21 -1.80
N ALA A 120 3.46 -10.32 -2.99
CA ALA A 120 2.08 -9.88 -3.19
C ALA A 120 1.09 -10.70 -2.34
N ASP A 121 1.34 -11.99 -2.12
CA ASP A 121 0.54 -12.84 -1.22
C ASP A 121 0.54 -12.30 0.22
N ASN A 122 1.70 -11.87 0.71
CA ASN A 122 1.81 -11.24 2.01
C ASN A 122 0.98 -9.97 2.07
N TRP A 123 1.09 -9.09 1.07
CA TRP A 123 0.28 -7.87 0.99
C TRP A 123 -1.22 -8.16 0.97
N ARG A 124 -1.66 -9.11 0.14
CA ARG A 124 -3.08 -9.50 0.07
C ARG A 124 -3.58 -10.05 1.41
N LYS A 125 -2.74 -10.75 2.17
CA LYS A 125 -3.07 -11.24 3.52
C LYS A 125 -3.08 -10.13 4.56
N THR A 126 -1.99 -9.38 4.71
CA THR A 126 -1.82 -8.41 5.81
C THR A 126 -2.59 -7.13 5.56
N HIS A 127 -2.59 -6.62 4.34
CA HIS A 127 -3.22 -5.35 4.01
C HIS A 127 -4.62 -5.54 3.42
N ASN A 128 -4.77 -6.26 2.30
CA ASN A 128 -6.10 -6.38 1.67
C ASN A 128 -7.11 -7.11 2.55
N PHE A 129 -6.72 -8.23 3.16
CA PHE A 129 -7.62 -8.94 4.05
C PHE A 129 -7.61 -8.34 5.46
N ARG A 130 -6.49 -8.40 6.19
CA ARG A 130 -6.51 -8.04 7.61
C ARG A 130 -6.77 -6.56 7.84
N HIS A 131 -6.04 -5.66 7.18
CA HIS A 131 -6.22 -4.22 7.37
C HIS A 131 -7.57 -3.72 6.81
N HIS A 132 -7.95 -4.03 5.57
CA HIS A 132 -9.20 -3.50 5.02
C HIS A 132 -10.49 -4.20 5.48
N THR A 133 -10.44 -5.46 5.93
CA THR A 133 -11.62 -6.14 6.51
C THR A 133 -11.83 -5.76 7.97
N TYR A 134 -10.74 -5.59 8.72
CA TYR A 134 -10.78 -5.36 10.17
C TYR A 134 -10.15 -4.01 10.55
N THR A 135 -10.31 -2.99 9.71
CA THR A 135 -9.69 -1.68 9.89
C THR A 135 -9.94 -1.12 11.28
N ASN A 136 -8.88 -0.69 11.96
CA ASN A 136 -8.94 -0.15 13.32
C ASN A 136 -9.43 -1.15 14.40
N VAL A 137 -9.56 -2.44 14.08
CA VAL A 137 -9.91 -3.47 15.08
C VAL A 137 -8.63 -3.99 15.74
N ARG A 138 -8.45 -3.60 17.00
CA ARG A 138 -7.29 -3.97 17.81
C ARG A 138 -7.08 -5.50 17.84
N GLY A 139 -5.87 -5.93 17.50
CA GLY A 139 -5.47 -7.33 17.52
C GLY A 139 -5.79 -8.11 16.24
N LEU A 140 -6.55 -7.49 15.32
CA LEU A 140 -6.78 -8.03 13.97
C LEU A 140 -6.02 -7.24 12.91
N ASP A 141 -6.06 -5.91 13.01
CA ASP A 141 -5.33 -4.98 12.16
C ASP A 141 -3.96 -4.66 12.77
N ASP A 142 -2.91 -5.21 12.14
CA ASP A 142 -1.54 -5.00 12.55
C ASP A 142 -0.96 -3.69 12.00
N ASP A 143 -1.64 -3.00 11.06
CA ASP A 143 -1.22 -1.68 10.55
C ASP A 143 -1.47 -0.55 11.56
N ILE A 144 -2.17 -0.86 12.67
CA ILE A 144 -2.33 0.02 13.84
C ILE A 144 -0.96 0.28 14.49
N GLY A 145 -0.27 1.29 13.96
CA GLY A 145 1.06 1.69 14.38
C GLY A 145 2.14 0.63 14.16
N TYR A 146 1.87 -0.45 13.42
CA TYR A 146 2.78 -1.61 13.23
C TYR A 146 3.33 -2.19 14.54
N GLY A 147 2.61 -1.99 15.66
CA GLY A 147 3.09 -2.31 17.00
C GLY A 147 4.27 -1.46 17.50
N LEU A 148 4.82 -0.56 16.68
CA LEU A 148 5.92 0.36 16.98
C LEU A 148 5.43 1.71 17.51
N LEU A 149 4.33 2.22 16.95
CA LEU A 149 3.77 3.51 17.28
C LEU A 149 2.54 3.36 18.18
N ARG A 150 2.45 4.23 19.18
CA ARG A 150 1.23 4.49 19.95
C ARG A 150 0.39 5.50 19.20
N ILE A 151 -0.71 5.03 18.61
CA ILE A 151 -1.67 5.82 17.83
C ILE A 151 -3.04 5.95 18.52
N PHE A 152 -3.30 5.18 19.59
CA PHE A 152 -4.56 5.23 20.35
C PHE A 152 -4.35 5.50 21.85
N PRO A 153 -5.29 6.20 22.52
CA PRO A 153 -5.24 6.45 23.96
C PRO A 153 -5.18 5.17 24.81
N GLU A 154 -5.89 4.11 24.41
CA GLU A 154 -6.02 2.88 25.19
C GLU A 154 -4.83 1.92 24.98
N GLN A 155 -3.84 2.28 24.16
CA GLN A 155 -2.55 1.59 24.14
C GLN A 155 -1.75 2.00 25.37
N ARG A 156 -1.30 1.02 26.17
CA ARG A 156 -0.53 1.26 27.40
C ARG A 156 0.72 2.08 27.08
N TRP A 157 0.87 3.23 27.72
CA TRP A 157 2.02 4.10 27.53
C TRP A 157 3.34 3.48 28.03
N ARG A 158 4.44 3.81 27.35
CA ARG A 158 5.82 3.45 27.67
C ARG A 158 6.75 4.62 27.30
N PRO A 159 7.85 4.87 28.03
CA PRO A 159 8.80 5.96 27.71
C PRO A 159 9.37 5.91 26.30
N PHE A 160 9.51 4.72 25.71
CA PHE A 160 9.90 4.53 24.31
C PHE A 160 9.09 5.38 23.33
N TYR A 161 7.81 5.64 23.59
CA TYR A 161 6.97 6.41 22.67
C TYR A 161 7.36 7.88 22.52
N LEU A 162 8.25 8.40 23.37
CA LEU A 162 8.85 9.72 23.17
C LEU A 162 9.75 9.77 21.92
N THR A 163 10.28 8.62 21.46
CA THR A 163 11.12 8.55 20.25
C THR A 163 10.31 8.39 18.96
N GLN A 164 8.97 8.30 19.03
CA GLN A 164 8.10 8.10 17.88
C GLN A 164 8.35 9.04 16.70
N PRO A 165 8.62 10.36 16.88
CA PRO A 165 8.92 11.23 15.75
C PRO A 165 10.11 10.75 14.91
N VAL A 166 11.14 10.21 15.56
CA VAL A 166 12.32 9.63 14.89
C VAL A 166 11.98 8.26 14.29
N VAL A 167 11.30 7.40 15.07
CA VAL A 167 10.90 6.06 14.61
C VAL A 167 10.00 6.15 13.37
N ALA A 168 9.08 7.10 13.31
CA ALA A 168 8.18 7.30 12.18
C ALA A 168 8.94 7.68 10.89
N VAL A 169 9.95 8.57 10.98
CA VAL A 169 10.78 8.94 9.82
C VAL A 169 11.59 7.75 9.32
N VAL A 170 12.23 7.01 10.23
CA VAL A 170 12.99 5.81 9.87
C VAL A 170 12.09 4.76 9.24
N PHE A 171 10.90 4.56 9.81
CA PHE A 171 9.91 3.63 9.28
C PHE A 171 9.42 4.04 7.89
N ALA A 172 9.17 5.34 7.65
CA ALA A 172 8.79 5.83 6.34
C ALA A 172 9.88 5.59 5.27
N LEU A 173 11.16 5.78 5.62
CA LEU A 173 12.28 5.52 4.72
C LEU A 173 12.50 4.03 4.45
N LEU A 174 12.12 3.17 5.40
CA LEU A 174 12.28 1.71 5.32
C LEU A 174 10.94 0.99 5.11
N PHE A 175 9.92 1.67 4.59
CA PHE A 175 8.55 1.18 4.56
C PHE A 175 8.41 -0.18 3.86
N GLU A 176 9.04 -0.35 2.69
CA GLU A 176 8.98 -1.63 1.96
C GLU A 176 9.59 -2.80 2.74
N TRP A 177 10.64 -2.54 3.52
CA TRP A 177 11.21 -3.54 4.43
C TRP A 177 10.25 -3.86 5.58
N GLY A 178 9.54 -2.84 6.08
CA GLY A 178 8.46 -3.00 7.05
C GLY A 178 7.37 -3.95 6.54
N ILE A 179 6.93 -3.77 5.29
CA ILE A 179 5.97 -4.68 4.63
C ILE A 179 6.52 -6.12 4.60
N ALA A 180 7.76 -6.29 4.17
CA ALA A 180 8.38 -7.60 3.99
C ALA A 180 8.46 -8.41 5.30
N ILE A 181 8.70 -7.74 6.44
CA ILE A 181 8.86 -8.41 7.74
C ILE A 181 7.58 -8.46 8.57
N GLN A 182 6.50 -7.79 8.13
CA GLN A 182 5.30 -7.58 8.93
C GLN A 182 4.69 -8.91 9.40
N ASP A 183 4.54 -9.88 8.49
CA ASP A 183 3.90 -11.16 8.80
C ASP A 183 4.86 -12.16 9.48
N LEU A 184 6.17 -11.92 9.42
CA LEU A 184 7.16 -12.75 10.10
C LEU A 184 7.00 -12.73 11.63
N ARG A 185 6.22 -11.80 12.20
CA ARG A 185 5.94 -11.73 13.66
C ARG A 185 7.21 -11.86 14.52
N LEU A 186 8.35 -11.34 14.03
CA LEU A 186 9.68 -11.54 14.63
C LEU A 186 9.71 -11.17 16.12
N GLY A 187 8.94 -10.16 16.53
CA GLY A 187 8.81 -9.77 17.94
C GLY A 187 8.28 -10.90 18.85
N ARG A 188 7.42 -11.80 18.36
CA ARG A 188 6.98 -12.97 19.13
C ARG A 188 8.09 -14.00 19.28
N TRP A 189 8.91 -14.18 18.25
CA TRP A 189 10.06 -15.08 18.31
C TRP A 189 11.13 -14.56 19.28
N PHE A 190 11.51 -13.29 19.17
CA PHE A 190 12.43 -12.65 20.12
C PHE A 190 11.92 -12.64 21.56
N ALA A 191 10.60 -12.56 21.76
CA ALA A 191 9.98 -12.67 23.08
C ALA A 191 9.82 -14.12 23.58
N GLY A 192 10.30 -15.12 22.84
CA GLY A 192 10.21 -16.54 23.19
C GLY A 192 8.79 -17.13 23.12
N LYS A 193 7.86 -16.45 22.45
CA LYS A 193 6.44 -16.86 22.36
C LYS A 193 6.15 -17.84 21.22
N ILE A 194 7.04 -17.95 20.24
CA ILE A 194 6.98 -18.91 19.14
C ILE A 194 8.36 -19.52 18.90
N THR A 195 8.41 -20.78 18.46
CA THR A 195 9.64 -21.48 18.10
C THR A 195 10.15 -21.05 16.72
N PHE A 196 11.43 -21.30 16.42
CA PHE A 196 11.98 -21.05 15.08
C PHE A 196 11.25 -21.86 13.99
N ARG A 197 10.82 -23.10 14.30
CA ARG A 197 10.02 -23.90 13.36
C ARG A 197 8.67 -23.25 13.06
N GLN A 198 8.03 -22.63 14.04
CA GLN A 198 6.78 -21.89 13.87
C GLN A 198 6.97 -20.54 13.17
N LEU A 199 8.19 -20.00 13.15
CA LEU A 199 8.53 -18.78 12.42
C LEU A 199 8.69 -19.04 10.91
N LEU A 200 9.15 -20.23 10.54
CA LEU A 200 9.38 -20.65 9.15
C LEU A 200 8.13 -21.23 8.46
N ALA A 201 7.04 -21.43 9.20
CA ALA A 201 5.79 -22.03 8.72
C ALA A 201 4.74 -20.94 8.48
#